data_AF-A0A3B5MLE1-F1
#
_entry.id   AF-A0A3B5MLE1-F1
#
_cell.length_a   1.000
_cell.length_b   1.000
_cell.length_c   1.000
_cell.angle_alpha   90.00
_cell.angle_beta   90.00
_cell.angle_gamma   90.00
#
_symmetry.space_group_name_H-M   'P 1'
#
loop_
_entity.id
_entity.type
_entity.pdbx_description
1 polymer ?
#
loop_
_entity_poly.entity_id
_entity_poly.type
_entity_poly.pdbx_seq_one_letter_code
_entity_poly.pdbx_strand_id
1 'polypeptide(L)'
;MLESSTGLIQTARSLAVNPKDPPKWSVLAGHSRTVSDSIKKLITNMREKAPGQRECDDAIEVLNGCIREVDQASLAAISQHLTPRDDISMETLHEQMAASVHEISNLIDPVAVAARSEASQLGHKVSQMASYFEPLIMAAIGTASKILSSQQQMAVLDQTKTLAESALQMLYTAKEAGGNPKAAHMQNALEDSVQMMKEAVDDLGATLAEAASAAGAVGGMVDSINDAINKMEDGPADEPDGTFVDYQTTMVKTAKAIAVTVQEMVTKSNTNPDDLGGLANQLTNNFGNLANEAKYAALTAENDEPAWVLKTPRLR
;
A
#
# COMPACT_ATOMS: atom_id res chain seq x y z
N MET A 1 42.03 -3.42 2.20
CA MET A 1 41.99 -3.98 0.83
C MET A 1 43.25 -3.62 0.03
N LEU A 2 43.50 -2.34 -0.29
CA LEU A 2 44.63 -1.92 -1.14
C LEU A 2 46.00 -2.38 -0.63
N GLU A 3 46.26 -2.25 0.68
CA GLU A 3 47.52 -2.71 1.30
C GLU A 3 47.68 -4.23 1.20
N SER A 4 46.64 -5.00 1.51
CA SER A 4 46.66 -6.47 1.42
C SER A 4 46.80 -6.97 -0.02
N SER A 5 46.18 -6.28 -0.99
CA SER A 5 46.34 -6.58 -2.42
C SER A 5 47.76 -6.25 -2.90
N THR A 6 48.36 -5.17 -2.40
CA THR A 6 49.76 -4.83 -2.72
C THR A 6 50.72 -5.88 -2.15
N GLY A 7 50.52 -6.29 -0.89
CA GLY A 7 51.27 -7.37 -0.25
C GLY A 7 51.12 -8.72 -0.96
N LEU A 8 49.91 -9.04 -1.43
CA LEU A 8 49.63 -10.22 -2.26
C LEU A 8 50.49 -10.23 -3.52
N ILE A 9 50.50 -9.13 -4.28
CA ILE A 9 51.27 -9.00 -5.53
C ILE A 9 52.78 -9.06 -5.27
N GLN A 10 53.26 -8.39 -4.21
CA GLN A 10 54.69 -8.42 -3.84
C GLN A 10 55.14 -9.83 -3.46
N THR A 11 54.32 -10.56 -2.69
CA THR A 11 54.63 -11.95 -2.29
C THR A 11 54.56 -12.89 -3.48
N ALA A 12 53.57 -12.73 -4.37
CA ALA A 12 53.46 -13.48 -5.62
C ALA A 12 54.68 -13.24 -6.54
N ARG A 13 55.15 -11.99 -6.66
CA ARG A 13 56.38 -11.67 -7.39
C ARG A 13 57.59 -12.38 -6.80
N SER A 14 57.72 -12.43 -5.48
CA SER A 14 58.82 -13.17 -4.86
C SER A 14 58.72 -14.68 -5.08
N LEU A 15 57.52 -15.26 -5.09
CA LEU A 15 57.29 -16.67 -5.35
C LEU A 15 57.55 -17.05 -6.82
N ALA A 16 57.33 -16.12 -7.77
CA ALA A 16 57.71 -16.33 -9.17
C ALA A 16 59.22 -16.53 -9.36
N VAL A 17 60.04 -15.90 -8.51
CA VAL A 17 61.50 -16.07 -8.51
C VAL A 17 61.93 -17.31 -7.70
N ASN A 18 61.23 -17.63 -6.60
CA ASN A 18 61.49 -18.82 -5.80
C ASN A 18 60.19 -19.59 -5.43
N PRO A 19 59.76 -20.55 -6.27
CA PRO A 19 58.47 -21.23 -6.10
C PRO A 19 58.38 -22.19 -4.91
N LYS A 20 59.51 -22.61 -4.35
CA LYS A 20 59.57 -23.65 -3.31
C LYS A 20 59.65 -23.10 -1.88
N ASP A 21 59.40 -21.80 -1.67
CA ASP A 21 59.53 -21.08 -0.38
C ASP A 21 58.23 -21.22 0.46
N PRO A 22 58.18 -22.14 1.45
CA PRO A 22 56.93 -22.43 2.17
C PRO A 22 56.44 -21.26 3.05
N PRO A 23 57.30 -20.50 3.77
CA PRO A 23 56.89 -19.29 4.47
C PRO A 23 56.18 -18.27 3.58
N LYS A 24 56.69 -18.02 2.36
CA LYS A 24 56.05 -17.06 1.44
C LYS A 24 54.71 -17.53 0.92
N TRP A 25 54.51 -18.83 0.71
CA TRP A 25 53.19 -19.38 0.40
C TRP A 25 52.19 -19.15 1.54
N SER A 26 52.63 -19.28 2.80
CA SER A 26 51.80 -18.97 3.97
C SER A 26 51.40 -17.49 4.02
N VAL A 27 52.35 -16.58 3.78
CA VAL A 27 52.09 -15.12 3.71
C VAL A 27 51.13 -14.78 2.56
N LEU A 28 51.32 -15.39 1.38
CA LEU A 28 50.41 -15.20 0.24
C LEU A 28 48.99 -15.64 0.56
N ALA A 29 48.83 -16.80 1.21
CA ALA A 29 47.54 -17.30 1.66
C ALA A 29 46.89 -16.36 2.70
N GLY A 30 47.70 -15.79 3.61
CA GLY A 30 47.26 -14.76 4.55
C GLY A 30 46.71 -13.52 3.85
N HIS A 31 47.48 -12.94 2.92
CA HIS A 31 47.03 -11.80 2.12
C HIS A 31 45.77 -12.11 1.31
N SER A 32 45.70 -13.30 0.70
CA SER A 32 44.53 -13.75 -0.06
C SER A 32 43.26 -13.81 0.79
N ARG A 33 43.37 -14.34 2.02
CA ARG A 33 42.26 -14.38 2.98
C ARG A 33 41.80 -12.98 3.34
N THR A 34 42.73 -12.08 3.70
CA THR A 34 42.38 -10.69 4.04
C THR A 34 41.73 -9.93 2.88
N VAL A 35 42.18 -10.15 1.64
CA VAL A 35 41.55 -9.57 0.44
C VAL A 35 40.13 -10.11 0.27
N SER A 36 39.96 -11.43 0.40
CA SER A 36 38.64 -12.09 0.29
C SER A 36 37.65 -11.57 1.33
N ASP A 37 38.09 -11.43 2.59
CA ASP A 37 37.27 -10.90 3.67
C ASP A 37 36.94 -9.42 3.45
N SER A 38 37.88 -8.64 2.91
CA SER A 38 37.63 -7.23 2.53
C SER A 38 36.58 -7.12 1.43
N ILE A 39 36.62 -8.00 0.42
CA ILE A 39 35.63 -8.04 -0.68
C ILE A 39 34.25 -8.40 -0.13
N LYS A 40 34.15 -9.43 0.73
CA LYS A 40 32.88 -9.79 1.38
C LYS A 40 32.29 -8.61 2.15
N LYS A 41 33.11 -7.96 2.98
CA LYS A 41 32.69 -6.76 3.74
C LYS A 41 32.26 -5.62 2.82
N LEU A 42 32.94 -5.40 1.70
CA LEU A 42 32.55 -4.37 0.73
C LEU A 42 31.18 -4.69 0.11
N ILE A 43 30.96 -5.94 -0.31
CA ILE A 43 29.68 -6.40 -0.87
C ILE A 43 28.55 -6.20 0.15
N THR A 44 28.76 -6.62 1.40
CA THR A 44 27.78 -6.42 2.49
C THR A 44 27.47 -4.95 2.70
N ASN A 45 28.50 -4.10 2.81
CA ASN A 45 28.31 -2.65 2.99
C ASN A 45 27.57 -2.00 1.81
N MET A 46 27.84 -2.41 0.57
CA MET A 46 27.14 -1.89 -0.60
C MET A 46 25.66 -2.27 -0.60
N ARG A 47 25.31 -3.45 -0.09
CA ARG A 47 23.93 -3.90 0.03
C ARG A 47 23.20 -3.18 1.17
N GLU A 48 23.79 -3.15 2.36
CA GLU A 48 23.18 -2.55 3.56
C GLU A 48 23.07 -1.02 3.48
N LYS A 49 23.98 -0.37 2.74
CA LYS A 49 23.97 1.09 2.56
C LYS A 49 23.46 1.51 1.18
N ALA A 50 22.75 0.62 0.49
CA ALA A 50 22.06 0.99 -0.72
C ALA A 50 20.98 2.04 -0.42
N PRO A 51 20.68 2.94 -1.35
CA PRO A 51 19.60 3.91 -1.19
C PRO A 51 18.28 3.23 -0.78
N GLY A 52 17.58 3.80 0.21
CA GLY A 52 16.29 3.32 0.69
C GLY A 52 16.33 2.17 1.72
N GLN A 53 17.47 1.48 1.91
CA GLN A 53 17.53 0.35 2.86
C GLN A 53 17.30 0.79 4.31
N ARG A 54 17.93 1.88 4.73
CA ARG A 54 17.77 2.42 6.09
C ARG A 54 16.35 2.89 6.32
N GLU A 55 15.76 3.60 5.36
CA GLU A 55 14.39 4.07 5.43
C GLU A 55 13.38 2.91 5.48
N CYS A 56 13.64 1.80 4.77
CA CYS A 56 12.89 0.56 4.92
C CYS A 56 13.00 -0.02 6.33
N ASP A 57 14.20 -0.06 6.91
CA ASP A 57 14.41 -0.56 8.28
C ASP A 57 13.66 0.27 9.32
N ASP A 58 13.78 1.60 9.23
CA ASP A 58 13.07 2.55 10.11
C ASP A 58 11.54 2.36 9.97
N ALA A 59 11.03 2.23 8.75
CA ALA A 59 9.60 2.02 8.47
C ALA A 59 9.08 0.66 9.00
N ILE A 60 9.89 -0.40 8.90
CA ILE A 60 9.59 -1.71 9.47
C ILE A 60 9.49 -1.64 11.00
N GLU A 61 10.38 -0.90 11.67
CA GLU A 61 10.32 -0.70 13.11
C GLU A 61 9.01 0.01 13.54
N VAL A 62 8.62 1.06 12.82
CA VAL A 62 7.35 1.78 13.04
C VAL A 62 6.15 0.84 12.93
N LEU A 63 6.06 0.04 11.85
CA LEU A 63 4.95 -0.89 11.68
C LEU A 63 4.89 -1.97 12.77
N ASN A 64 6.05 -2.49 13.20
CA ASN A 64 6.08 -3.43 14.34
C ASN A 64 5.59 -2.79 15.65
N GLY A 65 5.86 -1.50 15.86
CA GLY A 65 5.30 -0.73 16.96
C GLY A 65 3.77 -0.62 16.85
N CYS A 66 3.28 -0.20 15.69
CA CYS A 66 1.86 -0.09 15.38
C CYS A 66 1.09 -1.40 15.63
N ILE A 67 1.62 -2.53 15.13
CA ILE A 67 1.00 -3.86 15.33
C ILE A 67 0.90 -4.21 16.81
N ARG A 68 1.95 -3.94 17.60
CA ARG A 68 1.93 -4.18 19.05
C ARG A 68 0.89 -3.33 19.78
N GLU A 69 0.70 -2.08 19.35
CA GLU A 69 -0.33 -1.20 19.92
C GLU A 69 -1.74 -1.73 19.63
N VAL A 70 -2.01 -2.17 18.40
CA VAL A 70 -3.30 -2.79 18.05
C VAL A 70 -3.51 -4.07 18.86
N ASP A 71 -2.49 -4.93 19.00
CA ASP A 71 -2.58 -6.15 19.81
C ASP A 71 -2.93 -5.86 21.28
N GLN A 72 -2.33 -4.82 21.86
CA GLN A 72 -2.65 -4.39 23.22
C GLN A 72 -4.09 -3.86 23.33
N ALA A 73 -4.53 -3.09 22.35
CA ALA A 73 -5.90 -2.59 22.29
C ALA A 73 -6.92 -3.73 22.11
N SER A 74 -6.65 -4.71 21.25
CA SER A 74 -7.47 -5.91 21.08
C SER A 74 -7.57 -6.71 22.37
N LEU A 75 -6.47 -6.90 23.10
CA LEU A 75 -6.49 -7.56 24.41
C LEU A 75 -7.30 -6.77 25.45
N ALA A 76 -7.16 -5.44 25.46
CA ALA A 76 -7.95 -4.56 26.33
C ALA A 76 -9.44 -4.58 25.98
N ALA A 77 -9.79 -4.63 24.69
CA ALA A 77 -11.16 -4.72 24.20
C ALA A 77 -11.82 -6.04 24.64
N ILE A 78 -11.15 -7.17 24.42
CA ILE A 78 -11.63 -8.51 24.84
C ILE A 78 -11.86 -8.57 26.35
N SER A 79 -10.99 -7.94 27.13
CA SER A 79 -11.12 -7.89 28.59
C SER A 79 -12.09 -6.81 29.09
N GLN A 80 -12.74 -6.03 28.21
CA GLN A 80 -13.60 -4.89 28.55
C GLN A 80 -12.90 -3.79 29.37
N HIS A 81 -11.58 -3.62 29.18
CA HIS A 81 -10.77 -2.58 29.81
C HIS A 81 -10.33 -1.48 28.82
N LEU A 82 -10.73 -1.57 27.54
CA LEU A 82 -10.45 -0.52 26.58
C LEU A 82 -11.27 0.73 26.93
N THR A 83 -10.58 1.76 27.43
CA THR A 83 -11.24 2.97 27.93
C THR A 83 -11.70 3.84 26.76
N PRO A 84 -12.98 4.25 26.71
CA PRO A 84 -13.49 5.15 25.68
C PRO A 84 -12.72 6.45 25.61
N ARG A 85 -12.44 6.90 24.38
CA ARG A 85 -11.67 8.12 24.14
C ARG A 85 -12.55 9.37 24.07
N ASP A 86 -12.84 10.01 25.21
CA ASP A 86 -13.83 11.09 25.29
C ASP A 86 -13.37 12.47 24.74
N ASP A 87 -12.07 12.66 24.48
CA ASP A 87 -11.50 13.93 23.99
C ASP A 87 -11.83 14.27 22.52
N ILE A 88 -12.31 13.30 21.75
CA ILE A 88 -12.51 13.42 20.29
C ILE A 88 -13.84 12.79 19.88
N SER A 89 -14.50 13.32 18.84
CA SER A 89 -15.77 12.75 18.37
C SER A 89 -15.57 11.43 17.62
N MET A 90 -16.61 10.60 17.57
CA MET A 90 -16.59 9.37 16.76
C MET A 90 -16.44 9.67 15.26
N GLU A 91 -17.12 10.71 14.79
CA GLU A 91 -17.06 11.19 13.41
C GLU A 91 -15.64 11.59 13.02
N THR A 92 -14.96 12.38 13.85
CA THR A 92 -13.57 12.80 13.61
C THR A 92 -12.59 11.63 13.60
N LEU A 93 -12.77 10.65 14.51
CA LEU A 93 -11.96 9.43 14.50
C LEU A 93 -12.15 8.64 13.21
N HIS A 94 -13.40 8.53 12.77
CA HIS A 94 -13.75 7.83 11.55
C HIS A 94 -13.17 8.50 10.30
N GLU A 95 -13.28 9.83 10.20
CA GLU A 95 -12.65 10.63 9.13
C GLU A 95 -11.13 10.47 9.12
N GLN A 96 -10.47 10.47 10.29
CA GLN A 96 -9.03 10.25 10.39
C GLN A 96 -8.61 8.85 9.91
N MET A 97 -9.40 7.82 10.24
CA MET A 97 -9.16 6.48 9.71
C MET A 97 -9.32 6.45 8.20
N ALA A 98 -10.43 6.96 7.67
CA ALA A 98 -10.72 6.96 6.23
C ALA A 98 -9.64 7.70 5.44
N ALA A 99 -9.21 8.87 5.91
CA ALA A 99 -8.14 9.65 5.30
C ALA A 99 -6.80 8.88 5.30
N SER A 100 -6.44 8.24 6.42
CA SER A 100 -5.19 7.47 6.51
C SER A 100 -5.21 6.25 5.59
N VAL A 101 -6.33 5.51 5.54
CA VAL A 101 -6.51 4.37 4.63
C VAL A 101 -6.43 4.81 3.16
N HIS A 102 -7.04 5.95 2.82
CA HIS A 102 -6.99 6.52 1.48
C HIS A 102 -5.55 6.87 1.05
N GLU A 103 -4.82 7.57 1.92
CA GLU A 103 -3.42 7.93 1.65
C GLU A 103 -2.51 6.70 1.53
N ILE A 104 -2.72 5.67 2.37
CA ILE A 104 -2.03 4.39 2.26
C ILE A 104 -2.32 3.73 0.91
N SER A 105 -3.60 3.67 0.50
CA SER A 105 -4.04 3.12 -0.79
C SER A 105 -3.32 3.77 -1.97
N ASN A 106 -3.26 5.11 -1.98
CA ASN A 106 -2.61 5.87 -3.05
C ASN A 106 -1.07 5.65 -3.11
N LEU A 107 -0.45 5.09 -2.08
CA LEU A 107 0.99 4.84 -2.02
C LEU A 107 1.39 3.40 -2.35
N ILE A 108 0.44 2.46 -2.44
CA ILE A 108 0.74 1.05 -2.77
C ILE A 108 1.48 0.96 -4.11
N ASP A 109 0.88 1.45 -5.19
CA ASP A 109 1.48 1.34 -6.52
C ASP A 109 2.80 2.14 -6.64
N PRO A 110 2.91 3.39 -6.12
CA PRO A 110 4.18 4.10 -6.08
C PRO A 110 5.31 3.36 -5.35
N VAL A 111 5.03 2.71 -4.21
CA VAL A 111 6.02 1.90 -3.50
C VAL A 111 6.41 0.69 -4.34
N ALA A 112 5.46 0.01 -4.98
CA ALA A 112 5.72 -1.14 -5.85
C ALA A 112 6.61 -0.76 -7.04
N VAL A 113 6.32 0.34 -7.73
CA VAL A 113 7.15 0.86 -8.83
C VAL A 113 8.56 1.18 -8.34
N ALA A 114 8.68 1.87 -7.21
CA ALA A 114 9.99 2.21 -6.66
C ALA A 114 10.80 0.97 -6.26
N ALA A 115 10.14 -0.02 -5.66
CA ALA A 115 10.74 -1.31 -5.30
C ALA A 115 11.22 -2.12 -6.52
N ARG A 116 10.55 -2.00 -7.67
CA ARG A 116 10.93 -2.69 -8.91
C ARG A 116 12.15 -2.05 -9.59
N SER A 117 12.23 -0.71 -9.62
CA SER A 117 13.19 -0.03 -10.50
C SER A 117 13.79 1.28 -10.01
N GLU A 118 13.34 1.87 -8.91
CA GLU A 118 13.75 3.21 -8.48
C GLU A 118 14.32 3.21 -7.06
N ALA A 119 15.52 2.63 -6.89
CA ALA A 119 16.18 2.53 -5.58
C ALA A 119 16.29 3.88 -4.83
N SER A 120 16.44 4.99 -5.54
CA SER A 120 16.52 6.33 -4.95
C SER A 120 15.19 6.87 -4.44
N GLN A 121 14.06 6.42 -4.98
CA GLN A 121 12.71 6.82 -4.55
C GLN A 121 12.12 5.89 -3.50
N LEU A 122 12.59 4.63 -3.45
CA LEU A 122 12.07 3.61 -2.55
C LEU A 122 12.00 4.11 -1.10
N GLY A 123 13.11 4.64 -0.57
CA GLY A 123 13.18 5.15 0.79
C GLY A 123 12.14 6.24 1.10
N HIS A 124 11.93 7.17 0.15
CA HIS A 124 10.95 8.24 0.33
C HIS A 124 9.52 7.69 0.37
N LYS A 125 9.17 6.78 -0.54
CA LYS A 125 7.83 6.20 -0.64
C LYS A 125 7.49 5.33 0.56
N VAL A 126 8.42 4.50 1.04
CA VAL A 126 8.20 3.67 2.23
C VAL A 126 8.06 4.49 3.50
N SER A 127 8.87 5.55 3.68
CA SER A 127 8.72 6.45 4.83
C SER A 127 7.40 7.21 4.80
N GLN A 128 6.96 7.65 3.62
CA GLN A 128 5.67 8.31 3.47
C GLN A 128 4.52 7.35 3.84
N MET A 129 4.54 6.12 3.31
CA MET A 129 3.53 5.11 3.61
C MET A 129 3.48 4.79 5.11
N ALA A 130 4.64 4.57 5.74
CA ALA A 130 4.72 4.26 7.17
C ALA A 130 4.20 5.40 8.07
N SER A 131 4.34 6.66 7.64
CA SER A 131 3.89 7.83 8.42
C SER A 131 2.38 7.90 8.64
N TYR A 132 1.59 7.22 7.82
CA TYR A 132 0.13 7.17 7.95
C TYR A 132 -0.36 6.07 8.90
N PHE A 133 0.49 5.13 9.32
CA PHE A 133 0.06 4.04 10.20
C PHE A 133 -0.11 4.47 11.66
N GLU A 134 0.75 5.34 12.19
CA GLU A 134 0.57 5.86 13.56
C GLU A 134 -0.78 6.58 13.75
N PRO A 135 -1.17 7.57 12.92
CA PRO A 135 -2.50 8.19 13.03
C PRO A 135 -3.64 7.21 12.78
N LEU A 136 -3.48 6.26 11.85
CA LEU A 136 -4.47 5.21 11.61
C LEU A 136 -4.69 4.34 12.86
N ILE A 137 -3.62 3.85 13.49
CA ILE A 137 -3.72 2.99 14.68
C ILE A 137 -4.38 3.76 15.83
N MET A 138 -3.94 5.00 16.08
CA MET A 138 -4.53 5.83 17.12
C MET A 138 -6.03 6.06 16.90
N ALA A 139 -6.43 6.31 15.64
CA ALA A 139 -7.82 6.52 15.27
C ALA A 139 -8.63 5.22 15.37
N ALA A 140 -8.08 4.09 14.93
CA ALA A 140 -8.70 2.75 15.03
C ALA A 140 -8.97 2.34 16.47
N ILE A 141 -7.99 2.53 17.37
CA ILE A 141 -8.15 2.26 18.80
C ILE A 141 -9.19 3.18 19.41
N GLY A 142 -9.19 4.47 19.04
CA GLY A 142 -10.20 5.44 19.47
C GLY A 142 -11.61 5.05 19.02
N THR A 143 -11.78 4.69 17.74
CA THR A 143 -13.02 4.17 17.14
C THR A 143 -13.49 2.94 17.90
N ALA A 144 -12.63 1.93 18.04
CA ALA A 144 -12.94 0.69 18.74
C ALA A 144 -13.36 0.93 20.20
N SER A 145 -12.74 1.89 20.89
CA SER A 145 -13.07 2.23 22.28
C SER A 145 -14.50 2.76 22.48
N LYS A 146 -15.13 3.26 21.41
CA LYS A 146 -16.49 3.83 21.43
C LYS A 146 -17.56 2.89 20.88
N ILE A 147 -17.16 1.81 20.20
CA ILE A 147 -18.09 0.84 19.62
C ILE A 147 -18.68 -0.02 20.75
N LEU A 148 -20.01 -0.07 20.81
CA LEU A 148 -20.74 -0.90 21.77
C LEU A 148 -20.81 -2.38 21.36
N SER A 149 -20.83 -2.65 20.05
CA SER A 149 -20.88 -4.01 19.51
C SER A 149 -19.50 -4.64 19.55
N SER A 150 -19.29 -5.66 20.39
CA SER A 150 -18.01 -6.38 20.46
C SER A 150 -17.59 -6.96 19.11
N GLN A 151 -18.54 -7.35 18.26
CA GLN A 151 -18.25 -7.84 16.92
C GLN A 151 -17.67 -6.74 16.01
N GLN A 152 -18.29 -5.56 15.97
CA GLN A 152 -17.78 -4.44 15.18
C GLN A 152 -16.49 -3.85 15.77
N GLN A 153 -16.36 -3.84 17.09
CA GLN A 153 -15.16 -3.40 17.80
C GLN A 153 -13.96 -4.25 17.40
N MET A 154 -14.11 -5.58 17.44
CA MET A 154 -13.05 -6.50 17.02
C MET A 154 -12.80 -6.44 15.52
N ALA A 155 -13.84 -6.34 14.68
CA ALA A 155 -13.66 -6.23 13.23
C ALA A 155 -12.76 -5.05 12.84
N VAL A 156 -12.98 -3.87 13.44
CA VAL A 156 -12.14 -2.68 13.20
C VAL A 156 -10.68 -2.93 13.60
N LEU A 157 -10.44 -3.49 14.78
CA LEU A 157 -9.08 -3.74 15.27
C LEU A 157 -8.37 -4.82 14.45
N ASP A 158 -9.05 -5.92 14.14
CA ASP A 158 -8.50 -7.04 13.38
C ASP A 158 -8.19 -6.63 11.94
N GLN A 159 -9.07 -5.90 11.26
CA GLN A 159 -8.79 -5.38 9.92
C GLN A 159 -7.67 -4.34 9.90
N THR A 160 -7.62 -3.45 10.89
CA THR A 160 -6.52 -2.49 11.02
C THR A 160 -5.19 -3.20 11.22
N LYS A 161 -5.17 -4.28 12.02
CA LYS A 161 -4.00 -5.14 12.19
C LYS A 161 -3.61 -5.83 10.88
N THR A 162 -4.55 -6.45 10.19
CA THR A 162 -4.31 -7.08 8.88
C THR A 162 -3.70 -6.10 7.89
N LEU A 163 -4.21 -4.86 7.85
CA LEU A 163 -3.65 -3.80 7.01
C LEU A 163 -2.18 -3.48 7.35
N ALA A 164 -1.86 -3.38 8.65
CA ALA A 164 -0.48 -3.14 9.11
C ALA A 164 0.45 -4.34 8.84
N GLU A 165 -0.04 -5.58 8.97
CA GLU A 165 0.71 -6.80 8.65
C GLU A 165 0.96 -6.95 7.15
N SER A 166 -0.04 -6.65 6.30
CA SER A 166 0.12 -6.60 4.85
C SER A 166 1.15 -5.54 4.44
N ALA A 167 1.11 -4.36 5.05
CA ALA A 167 2.08 -3.30 4.78
C ALA A 167 3.49 -3.72 5.21
N LEU A 168 3.62 -4.38 6.36
CA LEU A 168 4.89 -4.89 6.85
C LEU A 168 5.49 -5.92 5.88
N GLN A 169 4.66 -6.86 5.40
CA GLN A 169 5.09 -7.84 4.40
C GLN A 169 5.52 -7.17 3.09
N MET A 170 4.78 -6.17 2.63
CA MET A 170 5.13 -5.37 1.45
C MET A 170 6.43 -4.59 1.64
N LEU A 171 6.71 -4.06 2.82
CA LEU A 171 7.99 -3.40 3.11
C LEU A 171 9.17 -4.38 3.11
N TYR A 172 8.99 -5.61 3.60
CA TYR A 172 10.02 -6.64 3.49
C TYR A 172 10.34 -7.00 2.05
N THR A 173 9.32 -7.26 1.22
CA THR A 173 9.52 -7.59 -0.21
C THR A 173 10.09 -6.39 -0.97
N ALA A 174 9.64 -5.17 -0.69
CA ALA A 174 10.15 -3.95 -1.28
C ALA A 174 11.62 -3.69 -0.92
N LYS A 175 12.00 -3.92 0.35
CA LYS A 175 13.40 -3.83 0.82
C LYS A 175 14.29 -4.83 0.12
N GLU A 176 13.84 -6.08 -0.03
CA GLU A 176 14.60 -7.13 -0.69
C GLU A 176 14.74 -6.89 -2.20
N ALA A 177 13.69 -6.35 -2.85
CA ALA A 177 13.73 -5.93 -4.25
C ALA A 177 14.67 -4.73 -4.46
N GLY A 178 14.68 -3.78 -3.53
CA GLY A 178 15.67 -2.71 -3.42
C GLY A 178 15.77 -1.78 -4.64
N GLY A 179 14.70 -1.69 -5.44
CA GLY A 179 14.69 -0.91 -6.69
C GLY A 179 15.59 -1.50 -7.78
N ASN A 180 15.80 -2.81 -7.77
CA ASN A 180 16.66 -3.51 -8.73
C ASN A 180 15.84 -4.26 -9.80
N PRO A 181 15.83 -3.79 -11.07
CA PRO A 181 15.10 -4.46 -12.16
C PRO A 181 15.56 -5.89 -12.44
N LYS A 182 16.77 -6.26 -11.99
CA LYS A 182 17.33 -7.62 -12.18
C LYS A 182 16.89 -8.61 -11.10
N ALA A 183 16.18 -8.17 -10.06
CA ALA A 183 15.68 -9.02 -9.00
C ALA A 183 14.37 -9.72 -9.40
N ALA A 184 14.36 -10.43 -10.54
CA ALA A 184 13.14 -11.06 -11.09
C ALA A 184 12.46 -12.03 -10.10
N HIS A 185 13.25 -12.75 -9.28
CA HIS A 185 12.72 -13.64 -8.24
C HIS A 185 11.88 -12.93 -7.16
N MET A 186 12.04 -11.62 -6.99
CA MET A 186 11.27 -10.81 -6.04
C MET A 186 10.00 -10.22 -6.63
N GLN A 187 9.84 -10.20 -7.96
CA GLN A 187 8.71 -9.54 -8.60
C GLN A 187 7.37 -10.17 -8.21
N ASN A 188 7.28 -11.50 -8.26
CA ASN A 188 6.07 -12.22 -7.85
C ASN A 188 5.75 -11.99 -6.37
N ALA A 189 6.76 -12.08 -5.50
CA ALA A 189 6.56 -11.85 -4.06
C ALA A 189 6.10 -10.42 -3.76
N LEU A 190 6.61 -9.44 -4.52
CA LEU A 190 6.17 -8.05 -4.42
C LEU A 190 4.72 -7.90 -4.91
N GLU A 191 4.35 -8.52 -6.03
CA GLU A 191 2.98 -8.52 -6.57
C GLU A 191 1.98 -9.14 -5.59
N ASP A 192 2.31 -10.29 -5.01
CA ASP A 192 1.50 -10.94 -3.98
C ASP A 192 1.31 -10.00 -2.78
N SER A 193 2.38 -9.31 -2.34
CA SER A 193 2.29 -8.37 -1.21
C SER A 193 1.49 -7.10 -1.53
N VAL A 194 1.55 -6.62 -2.78
CA VAL A 194 0.72 -5.50 -3.25
C VAL A 194 -0.75 -5.90 -3.25
N GLN A 195 -1.07 -7.11 -3.71
CA GLN A 195 -2.44 -7.60 -3.73
C GLN A 195 -3.00 -7.76 -2.31
N MET A 196 -2.24 -8.36 -1.39
CA MET A 196 -2.62 -8.43 0.03
C MET A 196 -2.86 -7.05 0.65
N MET A 197 -2.10 -6.04 0.21
CA MET A 197 -2.26 -4.67 0.67
C MET A 197 -3.55 -4.03 0.15
N LYS A 198 -3.86 -4.22 -1.14
CA LYS A 198 -5.09 -3.72 -1.77
C LYS A 198 -6.33 -4.34 -1.14
N GLU A 199 -6.33 -5.66 -0.92
CA GLU A 199 -7.44 -6.37 -0.26
C GLU A 199 -7.66 -5.87 1.17
N ALA A 200 -6.61 -5.69 1.95
CA ALA A 200 -6.73 -5.18 3.31
C ALA A 200 -7.23 -3.73 3.38
N VAL A 201 -6.83 -2.88 2.40
CA VAL A 201 -7.35 -1.51 2.26
C VAL A 201 -8.85 -1.55 1.95
N ASP A 202 -9.26 -2.38 1.01
CA ASP A 202 -10.65 -2.49 0.58
C ASP A 202 -11.55 -2.99 1.72
N ASP A 203 -11.11 -4.00 2.47
CA ASP A 203 -11.85 -4.56 3.61
C ASP A 203 -12.07 -3.54 4.73
N LEU A 204 -11.02 -2.81 5.11
CA LEU A 204 -11.13 -1.78 6.14
C LEU A 204 -11.92 -0.57 5.63
N GLY A 205 -11.69 -0.16 4.38
CA GLY A 205 -12.43 0.92 3.73
C GLY A 205 -13.93 0.64 3.65
N ALA A 206 -14.33 -0.57 3.30
CA ALA A 206 -15.72 -1.00 3.25
C ALA A 206 -16.38 -0.96 4.64
N THR A 207 -15.67 -1.45 5.66
CA THR A 207 -16.14 -1.42 7.05
C THR A 207 -16.33 0.01 7.56
N LEU A 208 -15.43 0.91 7.17
CA LEU A 208 -15.57 2.32 7.48
C LEU A 208 -16.79 2.93 6.78
N ALA A 209 -16.91 2.75 5.46
CA ALA A 209 -18.02 3.29 4.68
C ALA A 209 -19.39 2.82 5.19
N GLU A 210 -19.52 1.55 5.60
CA GLU A 210 -20.75 1.01 6.19
C GLU A 210 -21.09 1.68 7.52
N ALA A 211 -20.09 1.90 8.40
CA ALA A 211 -20.30 2.57 9.67
C ALA A 211 -20.63 4.07 9.51
N ALA A 212 -19.98 4.78 8.58
CA ALA A 212 -20.32 6.17 8.25
C ALA A 212 -21.74 6.30 7.70
N SER A 213 -22.10 5.40 6.77
CA SER A 213 -23.45 5.29 6.21
C SER A 213 -24.51 5.10 7.28
N ALA A 214 -24.29 4.18 8.24
CA ALA A 214 -25.21 3.95 9.35
C ALA A 214 -25.34 5.15 10.29
N ALA A 215 -24.30 5.99 10.37
CA ALA A 215 -24.31 7.24 11.14
C ALA A 215 -24.88 8.44 10.35
N GLY A 216 -25.24 8.27 9.07
CA GLY A 216 -25.71 9.35 8.19
C GLY A 216 -24.61 10.31 7.73
N ALA A 217 -23.34 9.94 7.87
CA ALA A 217 -22.20 10.74 7.44
C ALA A 217 -21.91 10.51 5.95
N VAL A 218 -22.28 11.48 5.10
CA VAL A 218 -22.15 11.39 3.63
C VAL A 218 -20.93 12.18 3.10
N GLY A 219 -20.20 12.91 3.96
CA GLY A 219 -19.06 13.75 3.55
C GLY A 219 -18.00 13.00 2.74
N GLY A 220 -17.43 11.94 3.32
CA GLY A 220 -16.39 11.14 2.66
C GLY A 220 -16.87 10.39 1.40
N MET A 221 -18.17 10.19 1.24
CA MET A 221 -18.75 9.59 0.03
C MET A 221 -18.64 10.54 -1.17
N VAL A 222 -18.84 11.84 -0.95
CA VAL A 222 -18.69 12.86 -1.99
C VAL A 222 -17.23 13.01 -2.40
N ASP A 223 -16.31 12.98 -1.43
CA ASP A 223 -14.87 13.03 -1.71
C ASP A 223 -14.42 11.82 -2.53
N SER A 224 -14.92 10.62 -2.20
CA SER A 224 -14.65 9.40 -2.98
C SER A 224 -15.12 9.51 -4.44
N ILE A 225 -16.26 10.15 -4.71
CA ILE A 225 -16.73 10.41 -6.07
C ILE A 225 -15.80 11.39 -6.79
N ASN A 226 -15.39 12.47 -6.12
CA ASN A 226 -14.46 13.45 -6.69
C ASN A 226 -13.12 12.80 -7.04
N ASP A 227 -12.59 11.93 -6.17
CA ASP A 227 -11.34 11.21 -6.44
C ASP A 227 -11.48 10.25 -7.61
N ALA A 228 -12.60 9.53 -7.72
CA ALA A 228 -12.87 8.68 -8.88
C ALA A 228 -12.91 9.48 -10.18
N ILE A 229 -13.50 10.68 -10.16
CA ILE A 229 -13.53 11.61 -11.31
C ILE A 229 -12.10 12.07 -11.66
N ASN A 230 -11.31 12.48 -10.68
CA ASN A 230 -9.93 12.92 -10.91
C ASN A 230 -9.08 11.78 -11.49
N LYS A 231 -9.23 10.55 -10.97
CA LYS A 231 -8.51 9.36 -11.46
C LYS A 231 -8.88 8.96 -12.89
N MET A 232 -10.03 9.41 -13.43
CA MET A 232 -10.38 9.22 -14.85
C MET A 232 -9.56 10.11 -15.80
N GLU A 233 -9.12 11.27 -15.33
CA GLU A 233 -8.28 12.16 -16.13
C GLU A 233 -6.88 11.56 -16.31
N ASP A 234 -6.37 10.90 -15.27
CA ASP A 234 -5.14 10.12 -15.32
C ASP A 234 -5.29 8.88 -16.22
N GLY A 235 -4.28 8.58 -17.04
CA GLY A 235 -4.21 7.33 -17.80
C GLY A 235 -4.23 6.10 -16.87
N PRO A 236 -4.70 4.93 -17.31
CA PRO A 236 -4.65 3.73 -16.49
C PRO A 236 -3.23 3.24 -16.29
N ALA A 237 -3.00 2.64 -15.12
CA ALA A 237 -1.71 2.12 -14.71
C ALA A 237 -1.37 0.83 -15.46
N ASP A 238 -2.39 0.06 -15.84
CA ASP A 238 -2.26 -1.28 -16.42
C ASP A 238 -2.89 -1.35 -17.83
N GLU A 239 -2.43 -2.35 -18.61
CA GLU A 239 -3.06 -2.67 -19.89
C GLU A 239 -4.47 -3.24 -19.67
N PRO A 240 -5.42 -2.92 -20.56
CA PRO A 240 -6.77 -3.45 -20.47
C PRO A 240 -6.77 -4.97 -20.71
N ASP A 241 -7.30 -5.73 -19.74
CA ASP A 241 -7.53 -7.18 -19.86
C ASP A 241 -8.74 -7.55 -20.76
N GLY A 242 -9.58 -6.57 -21.09
CA GLY A 242 -10.82 -6.76 -21.86
C GLY A 242 -10.88 -5.96 -23.16
N THR A 243 -11.89 -6.25 -23.97
CA THR A 243 -12.20 -5.46 -25.17
C THR A 243 -13.09 -4.26 -24.84
N PHE A 244 -13.15 -3.28 -25.75
CA PHE A 244 -14.09 -2.15 -25.63
C PHE A 244 -15.53 -2.59 -25.38
N VAL A 245 -15.97 -3.68 -26.02
CA VAL A 245 -17.34 -4.20 -25.89
C VAL A 245 -17.59 -4.78 -24.49
N ASP A 246 -16.57 -5.40 -23.89
CA ASP A 246 -16.66 -5.93 -22.52
C ASP A 246 -16.86 -4.79 -21.54
N TYR A 247 -16.00 -3.76 -21.59
CA TYR A 247 -16.12 -2.58 -20.74
C TYR A 247 -17.42 -1.80 -21.02
N GLN A 248 -17.84 -1.65 -22.28
CA GLN A 248 -19.13 -1.03 -22.60
C GLN A 248 -20.29 -1.77 -21.94
N THR A 249 -20.28 -3.10 -21.97
CA THR A 249 -21.35 -3.93 -21.41
C THR A 249 -21.44 -3.76 -19.90
N THR A 250 -20.30 -3.76 -19.21
CA THR A 250 -20.27 -3.55 -17.76
C THR A 250 -20.67 -2.12 -17.40
N MET A 251 -20.17 -1.10 -18.11
CA MET A 251 -20.58 0.29 -17.94
C MET A 251 -22.09 0.49 -18.03
N VAL A 252 -22.74 -0.09 -19.04
CA VAL A 252 -24.21 0.01 -19.20
C VAL A 252 -24.93 -0.65 -18.03
N LYS A 253 -24.42 -1.78 -17.52
CA LYS A 253 -24.98 -2.46 -16.34
C LYS A 253 -24.82 -1.59 -15.09
N THR A 254 -23.64 -1.02 -14.87
CA THR A 254 -23.31 -0.16 -13.73
C THR A 254 -24.15 1.13 -13.77
N ALA A 255 -24.26 1.78 -14.93
CA ALA A 255 -25.09 2.98 -15.11
C ALA A 255 -26.59 2.71 -14.84
N LYS A 256 -27.10 1.54 -15.22
CA LYS A 256 -28.47 1.13 -14.87
C LYS A 256 -28.64 0.93 -13.37
N ALA A 257 -27.67 0.32 -12.70
CA ALA A 257 -27.69 0.16 -11.25
C ALA A 257 -27.71 1.51 -10.54
N ILE A 258 -26.89 2.47 -10.98
CA ILE A 258 -26.90 3.87 -10.50
C ILE A 258 -28.29 4.49 -10.64
N ALA A 259 -28.90 4.40 -11.82
CA ALA A 259 -30.23 4.98 -12.05
C ALA A 259 -31.30 4.38 -11.12
N VAL A 260 -31.24 3.07 -10.86
CA VAL A 260 -32.13 2.39 -9.91
C VAL A 260 -31.89 2.89 -8.48
N THR A 261 -30.64 2.95 -8.02
CA THR A 261 -30.29 3.44 -6.68
C THR A 261 -30.76 4.89 -6.48
N VAL A 262 -30.53 5.78 -7.45
CA VAL A 262 -31.01 7.18 -7.39
C VAL A 262 -32.53 7.25 -7.30
N GLN A 263 -33.25 6.44 -8.08
CA GLN A 263 -34.71 6.40 -8.03
C GLN A 263 -35.23 5.89 -6.67
N GLU A 264 -34.52 4.92 -6.07
CA GLU A 264 -34.82 4.43 -4.73
C GLU A 264 -34.57 5.51 -3.67
N MET A 265 -33.48 6.29 -3.77
CA MET A 265 -33.21 7.43 -2.89
C MET A 265 -34.34 8.46 -2.95
N VAL A 266 -34.82 8.83 -4.13
CA VAL A 266 -35.95 9.77 -4.29
C VAL A 266 -37.20 9.22 -3.60
N THR A 267 -37.47 7.92 -3.75
CA THR A 267 -38.64 7.26 -3.15
C THR A 267 -38.55 7.21 -1.63
N LYS A 268 -37.36 6.85 -1.10
CA LYS A 268 -37.12 6.72 0.34
C LYS A 268 -36.95 8.06 1.05
N SER A 269 -36.55 9.11 0.35
CA SER A 269 -36.41 10.46 0.95
C SER A 269 -37.69 10.97 1.62
N ASN A 270 -38.87 10.55 1.11
CA ASN A 270 -40.17 10.94 1.66
C ASN A 270 -40.77 9.91 2.62
N THR A 271 -40.24 8.68 2.67
CA THR A 271 -40.88 7.54 3.34
C THR A 271 -40.01 6.88 4.41
N ASN A 272 -38.71 6.78 4.19
CA ASN A 272 -37.73 6.21 5.12
C ASN A 272 -36.34 6.88 4.93
N PRO A 273 -36.13 8.09 5.47
CA PRO A 273 -34.87 8.83 5.27
C PRO A 273 -33.65 8.17 5.91
N ASP A 274 -33.83 7.29 6.89
CA ASP A 274 -32.73 6.56 7.55
C ASP A 274 -32.00 5.60 6.58
N ASP A 275 -32.67 5.14 5.52
CA ASP A 275 -32.07 4.28 4.49
C ASP A 275 -31.19 5.04 3.49
N LEU A 276 -31.21 6.38 3.51
CA LEU A 276 -30.49 7.20 2.53
C LEU A 276 -28.98 7.05 2.64
N GLY A 277 -28.44 6.81 3.85
CA GLY A 277 -27.02 6.56 4.04
C GLY A 277 -26.55 5.33 3.26
N GLY A 278 -27.28 4.21 3.39
CA GLY A 278 -26.94 2.95 2.70
C GLY A 278 -27.02 3.07 1.19
N LEU A 279 -28.03 3.78 0.69
CA LEU A 279 -28.18 4.06 -0.74
C LEU A 279 -27.09 5.00 -1.27
N ALA A 280 -26.69 6.01 -0.48
CA ALA A 280 -25.58 6.90 -0.83
C ALA A 280 -24.24 6.15 -0.92
N ASN A 281 -24.00 5.21 0.00
CA ASN A 281 -22.82 4.34 -0.06
C ASN A 281 -22.83 3.45 -1.31
N GLN A 282 -23.96 2.82 -1.60
CA GLN A 282 -24.13 2.01 -2.82
C GLN A 282 -23.91 2.82 -4.10
N LEU A 283 -24.44 4.05 -4.14
CA LEU A 283 -24.26 4.98 -5.24
C LEU A 283 -22.78 5.32 -5.44
N THR A 284 -22.06 5.61 -4.36
CA THR A 284 -20.63 5.93 -4.35
C THR A 284 -19.79 4.80 -4.94
N ASN A 285 -20.02 3.56 -4.49
CA ASN A 285 -19.33 2.38 -5.01
C ASN A 285 -19.62 2.14 -6.50
N ASN A 286 -20.88 2.27 -6.91
CA ASN A 286 -21.25 2.14 -8.32
C ASN A 286 -20.60 3.22 -9.20
N PHE A 287 -20.48 4.45 -8.70
CA PHE A 287 -19.77 5.52 -9.40
C PHE A 287 -18.28 5.25 -9.54
N GLY A 288 -17.61 4.77 -8.48
CA GLY A 288 -16.20 4.37 -8.54
C GLY A 288 -15.96 3.28 -9.59
N ASN A 289 -16.82 2.26 -9.62
CA ASN A 289 -16.77 1.20 -10.63
C ASN A 289 -16.98 1.76 -12.04
N LEU A 290 -17.98 2.62 -12.24
CA LEU A 290 -18.26 3.23 -13.53
C LEU A 290 -17.08 4.08 -14.03
N ALA A 291 -16.45 4.84 -13.14
CA ALA A 291 -15.28 5.66 -13.45
C ALA A 291 -14.09 4.79 -13.91
N ASN A 292 -13.84 3.68 -13.22
CA ASN A 292 -12.79 2.74 -13.59
C ASN A 292 -13.09 2.05 -14.93
N GLU A 293 -14.32 1.59 -15.15
CA GLU A 293 -14.74 0.98 -16.42
C GLU A 293 -14.65 1.98 -17.59
N ALA A 294 -15.05 3.23 -17.39
CA ALA A 294 -14.96 4.30 -18.39
C ALA A 294 -13.51 4.56 -18.81
N LYS A 295 -12.58 4.47 -17.86
CA LYS A 295 -11.15 4.67 -18.09
C LYS A 295 -10.57 3.59 -19.01
N TYR A 296 -10.89 2.31 -18.78
CA TYR A 296 -10.46 1.21 -19.65
C TYR A 296 -11.20 1.18 -21.00
N ALA A 297 -12.49 1.55 -21.02
CA ALA A 297 -13.25 1.71 -22.26
C ALA A 297 -12.63 2.80 -23.16
N ALA A 298 -12.18 3.91 -22.58
CA ALA A 298 -11.55 4.99 -23.33
C ALA A 298 -10.22 4.56 -23.99
N LEU A 299 -9.43 3.70 -23.35
CA LEU A 299 -8.20 3.16 -23.94
C LEU A 299 -8.44 2.18 -25.09
N THR A 300 -9.45 1.34 -24.95
CA THR A 300 -9.74 0.25 -25.90
C THR A 300 -10.53 0.72 -27.11
N ALA A 301 -10.96 1.99 -27.12
CA ALA A 301 -11.64 2.60 -28.24
C ALA A 301 -10.67 2.87 -29.40
N GLU A 302 -11.01 2.39 -30.60
CA GLU A 302 -10.20 2.56 -31.82
C GLU A 302 -10.15 4.01 -32.35
N ASN A 303 -10.92 4.94 -31.76
CA ASN A 303 -11.02 6.36 -32.15
C ASN A 303 -10.93 7.29 -30.92
N ASP A 304 -10.27 8.44 -31.06
CA ASP A 304 -10.13 9.45 -29.99
C ASP A 304 -11.47 10.14 -29.62
N GLU A 305 -12.44 10.21 -30.53
CA GLU A 305 -13.76 10.83 -30.29
C GLU A 305 -14.61 10.12 -29.20
N PRO A 306 -14.85 8.79 -29.26
CA PRO A 306 -15.56 8.08 -28.20
C PRO A 306 -14.80 8.09 -26.87
N ALA A 307 -13.47 8.10 -26.88
CA ALA A 307 -12.65 8.18 -25.67
C ALA A 307 -12.86 9.51 -24.91
N TRP A 308 -12.92 10.64 -25.63
CA TRP A 308 -13.19 11.95 -25.02
C TRP A 308 -14.63 12.09 -24.48
N VAL A 309 -15.62 11.54 -25.18
CA VAL A 309 -17.03 11.57 -24.77
C VAL A 309 -17.26 10.72 -23.51
N LEU A 310 -16.55 9.60 -23.35
CA LEU A 310 -16.61 8.77 -22.14
C LEU A 310 -15.96 9.45 -20.92
N LYS A 311 -14.89 10.24 -21.14
CA LYS A 311 -14.21 11.02 -20.08
C LYS A 311 -14.97 12.28 -19.65
N THR A 312 -15.87 12.79 -20.50
CA THR A 312 -16.69 13.97 -20.20
C THR A 312 -18.17 13.61 -20.26
N PRO A 313 -18.76 13.07 -19.18
CA PRO A 313 -20.20 12.95 -19.11
C PRO A 313 -20.76 14.36 -19.09
N ARG A 314 -21.21 14.86 -20.23
CA ARG A 314 -22.06 16.06 -20.29
C ARG A 314 -23.35 15.71 -19.57
N LEU A 315 -23.40 15.99 -18.27
CA LEU A 315 -24.63 16.10 -17.50
C LEU A 315 -25.53 17.09 -18.25
N ARG A 316 -26.55 16.56 -18.91
CA ARG A 316 -27.69 17.32 -19.41
C ARG A 316 -28.86 17.10 -18.49
#